data_AF-A0A9P9FSQ6-F1
#
_entry.id   AF-A0A9P9FSQ6-F1
#
_cell.length_a   1.000
_cell.length_b   1.000
_cell.length_c   1.000
_cell.angle_alpha   90.00
_cell.angle_beta   90.00
_cell.angle_gamma   90.00
#
_symmetry.space_group_name_H-M   'P 1'
#
loop_
_entity.id
_entity.type
_entity.pdbx_description
1 polymer ?
#
loop_
_entity_poly.entity_id
_entity_poly.type
_entity_poly.pdbx_seq_one_letter_code
_entity_poly.pdbx_strand_id
1 'polypeptide(L)'
;MIQGRNSYRALSTSRALATPPARDRTREIVAQAYLKLLTSVSSKKFAIIKVDGAILTEPEFFYELSHSLLFLNELGLYPVIPQFEEGIRVTDAKTLGVARKLFLEENPRLIDRLDELGVPARSISAAFIADYLDKDKWQYVGNITKVNKEAIENSIDAGYIPVLTSMAESEDGHLLNVNADVVYLSEKGGLFDGDGKHISHINLNAEFDHLMAQPWCRYGIRLNIKEIKELLDALPRTSSAAIIHPSDLQKELFTDSGAGTLLRRGMTISKASAIEEFEDLDKFKATLIRDREGMDAEATGDRFVGFLKANPFSAYYDDAMQCLAVVLPASGERPIATLATLNIAMSGWLSNIAENVFDAIKKDHPSLVWTVSGEDENLTWVFEKADRSFNKNGSVLFYYGCDLRSDALTRLRSAAQSTSKSLNASQGRT
;
A
#
# COMPACT_ATOMS: atom_id res chain seq x y z
N MET A 1 -21.99 77.04 -0.69
CA MET A 1 -20.63 76.88 -1.27
C MET A 1 -19.65 76.96 -0.10
N ILE A 2 -18.78 75.96 0.06
CA ILE A 2 -17.71 75.80 1.06
C ILE A 2 -18.14 75.54 2.52
N GLN A 3 -17.89 74.31 3.02
CA GLN A 3 -16.98 73.99 4.14
C GLN A 3 -17.15 72.53 4.60
N GLY A 4 -16.04 71.86 4.94
CA GLY A 4 -16.03 70.66 5.81
C GLY A 4 -15.21 69.47 5.29
N ARG A 5 -13.89 69.50 5.48
CA ARG A 5 -12.99 68.32 5.45
C ARG A 5 -12.78 67.79 6.88
N ASN A 6 -12.36 66.52 6.96
CA ASN A 6 -11.87 65.73 8.11
C ASN A 6 -12.97 65.05 8.97
N SER A 7 -12.91 63.76 9.35
CA SER A 7 -11.93 62.66 9.22
C SER A 7 -12.62 61.39 9.69
N TYR A 8 -12.46 60.24 9.05
CA TYR A 8 -12.36 58.93 9.75
C TYR A 8 -11.61 57.93 8.85
N ARG A 9 -10.51 57.40 9.39
CA ARG A 9 -9.68 56.34 8.78
C ARG A 9 -10.50 55.06 8.64
N ALA A 10 -10.64 54.55 7.43
CA ALA A 10 -11.09 53.18 7.19
C ALA A 10 -9.90 52.22 7.34
N LEU A 11 -10.07 51.20 8.18
CA LEU A 11 -9.18 50.06 8.34
C LEU A 11 -9.11 49.28 7.02
N SER A 12 -7.90 49.14 6.48
CA SER A 12 -7.59 48.25 5.37
C SER A 12 -7.69 46.80 5.85
N THR A 13 -8.80 46.13 5.52
CA THR A 13 -8.87 44.66 5.56
C THR A 13 -8.24 44.11 4.28
N SER A 14 -7.00 43.66 4.39
CA SER A 14 -6.34 42.84 3.37
C SER A 14 -7.16 41.55 3.18
N ARG A 15 -7.80 41.46 2.02
CA ARG A 15 -8.57 40.33 1.51
C ARG A 15 -7.66 39.10 1.51
N ALA A 16 -7.90 38.18 2.45
CA ALA A 16 -7.28 36.86 2.43
C ALA A 16 -7.59 36.20 1.08
N LEU A 17 -6.54 35.80 0.36
CA LEU A 17 -6.65 34.86 -0.76
C LEU A 17 -7.31 33.60 -0.19
N ALA A 18 -8.58 33.41 -0.54
CA ALA A 18 -9.32 32.21 -0.17
C ALA A 18 -8.59 31.02 -0.78
N THR A 19 -8.08 30.14 0.07
CA THR A 19 -7.66 28.79 -0.29
C THR A 19 -8.81 28.13 -1.06
N PRO A 20 -8.57 27.51 -2.22
CA PRO A 20 -9.63 26.83 -2.93
C PRO A 20 -10.24 25.74 -2.04
N PRO A 21 -11.56 25.47 -2.16
CA PRO A 21 -12.23 24.47 -1.35
C PRO A 21 -11.51 23.12 -1.46
N ALA A 22 -11.44 22.34 -0.37
CA ALA A 22 -10.74 21.06 -0.28
C ALA A 22 -11.09 20.04 -1.41
N ARG A 23 -12.24 20.24 -2.06
CA ARG A 23 -12.72 19.48 -3.21
C ARG A 23 -11.86 19.67 -4.48
N ASP A 24 -11.19 20.81 -4.64
CA ASP A 24 -10.31 21.12 -5.79
C ASP A 24 -8.91 20.52 -5.65
N ARG A 25 -8.36 20.51 -4.42
CA ARG A 25 -7.08 19.85 -4.11
C ARG A 25 -7.11 18.35 -4.36
N THR A 26 -8.24 17.71 -4.07
CA THR A 26 -8.44 16.28 -4.33
C THR A 26 -8.38 15.98 -5.82
N ARG A 27 -8.95 16.85 -6.67
CA ARG A 27 -8.86 16.71 -8.13
C ARG A 27 -7.45 16.94 -8.67
N GLU A 28 -6.70 17.90 -8.12
CA GLU A 28 -5.32 18.16 -8.52
C GLU A 28 -4.36 17.03 -8.12
N ILE A 29 -4.50 16.49 -6.90
CA ILE A 29 -3.69 15.35 -6.44
C ILE A 29 -3.98 14.12 -7.28
N VAL A 30 -5.27 13.83 -7.53
CA VAL A 30 -5.69 12.75 -8.41
C VAL A 30 -5.11 12.97 -9.81
N ALA A 31 -5.29 14.16 -10.42
CA ALA A 31 -4.74 14.47 -11.74
C ALA A 31 -3.21 14.35 -11.81
N GLN A 32 -2.48 14.72 -10.76
CA GLN A 32 -1.02 14.56 -10.68
C GLN A 32 -0.60 13.09 -10.50
N ALA A 33 -1.35 12.30 -9.73
CA ALA A 33 -1.15 10.85 -9.62
C ALA A 33 -1.41 10.15 -10.97
N TYR A 34 -2.50 10.53 -11.67
CA TYR A 34 -2.82 10.10 -13.04
C TYR A 34 -1.69 10.43 -14.03
N LEU A 35 -1.18 11.66 -14.01
CA LEU A 35 -0.06 12.09 -14.87
C LEU A 35 1.25 11.33 -14.57
N LYS A 36 1.55 11.06 -13.30
CA LYS A 36 2.71 10.25 -12.90
C LYS A 36 2.59 8.79 -13.34
N LEU A 37 1.40 8.20 -13.28
CA LEU A 37 1.16 6.84 -13.76
C LEU A 37 1.29 6.77 -15.28
N LEU A 38 0.63 7.67 -16.01
CA LEU A 38 0.65 7.73 -17.49
C LEU A 38 2.06 7.97 -18.05
N THR A 39 2.92 8.71 -17.34
CA THR A 39 4.31 8.96 -17.77
C THR A 39 5.31 7.87 -17.33
N SER A 40 4.95 7.05 -16.36
CA SER A 40 5.78 5.96 -15.80
C SER A 40 5.57 4.62 -16.53
N VAL A 41 4.41 4.40 -17.15
CA VAL A 41 4.02 3.12 -17.74
C VAL A 41 4.65 2.96 -19.14
N SER A 42 5.96 2.74 -19.18
CA SER A 42 6.63 2.06 -20.29
C SER A 42 6.37 0.55 -20.27
N SER A 43 5.76 0.01 -19.21
CA SER A 43 5.51 -1.42 -19.06
C SER A 43 4.07 -1.79 -19.42
N LYS A 44 3.91 -2.68 -20.40
CA LYS A 44 2.64 -3.30 -20.86
C LYS A 44 1.87 -4.11 -19.78
N LYS A 45 2.04 -3.86 -18.49
CA LYS A 45 1.40 -4.59 -17.39
C LYS A 45 0.80 -3.62 -16.39
N PHE A 46 -0.52 -3.53 -16.39
CA PHE A 46 -1.24 -2.63 -15.49
C PHE A 46 -2.06 -3.39 -14.44
N ALA A 47 -2.96 -4.31 -14.83
CA ALA A 47 -3.72 -5.11 -13.87
C ALA A 47 -4.25 -6.41 -14.52
N ILE A 48 -4.39 -7.47 -13.71
CA ILE A 48 -5.22 -8.63 -14.03
C ILE A 48 -6.42 -8.54 -13.08
N ILE A 49 -7.65 -8.67 -13.58
CA ILE A 49 -8.89 -8.46 -12.82
C ILE A 49 -9.69 -9.75 -12.82
N LYS A 50 -9.68 -10.45 -11.70
CA LYS A 50 -10.57 -11.58 -11.43
C LYS A 50 -11.95 -11.05 -11.09
N VAL A 51 -12.93 -11.46 -11.88
CA VAL A 51 -14.33 -11.08 -11.70
C VAL A 51 -15.09 -12.27 -11.11
N ASP A 52 -15.78 -12.05 -9.99
CA ASP A 52 -16.68 -13.05 -9.42
C ASP A 52 -17.85 -13.33 -10.38
N GLY A 53 -18.29 -14.58 -10.49
CA GLY A 53 -19.40 -14.97 -11.36
C GLY A 53 -20.69 -14.20 -11.06
N ALA A 54 -20.94 -13.85 -9.79
CA ALA A 54 -22.13 -13.08 -9.41
C ALA A 54 -22.16 -11.68 -10.04
N ILE A 55 -20.98 -11.05 -10.22
CA ILE A 55 -20.85 -9.74 -10.88
C ILE A 55 -21.20 -9.84 -12.36
N LEU A 56 -20.94 -10.98 -12.99
CA LEU A 56 -21.26 -11.20 -14.41
C LEU A 56 -22.77 -11.43 -14.63
N THR A 57 -23.46 -11.99 -13.64
CA THR A 57 -24.89 -12.30 -13.73
C THR A 57 -25.80 -11.12 -13.37
N GLU A 58 -25.41 -10.32 -12.38
CA GLU A 58 -26.22 -9.19 -11.89
C GLU A 58 -26.09 -7.96 -12.82
N PRO A 59 -27.18 -7.46 -13.43
CA PRO A 59 -27.10 -6.39 -14.42
C PRO A 59 -26.49 -5.07 -13.91
N GLU A 60 -26.73 -4.74 -12.65
CA GLU A 60 -26.21 -3.52 -12.02
C GLU A 60 -24.68 -3.58 -11.89
N PHE A 61 -24.16 -4.64 -11.26
CA PHE A 61 -22.71 -4.84 -11.11
C PHE A 61 -22.00 -5.00 -12.46
N PHE A 62 -22.65 -5.66 -13.42
CA PHE A 62 -22.13 -5.80 -14.76
C PHE A 62 -21.98 -4.45 -15.48
N TYR A 63 -22.97 -3.57 -15.34
CA TYR A 63 -22.93 -2.22 -15.91
C TYR A 63 -21.80 -1.39 -15.30
N GLU A 64 -21.65 -1.43 -13.97
CA GLU A 64 -20.56 -0.74 -13.27
C GLU A 64 -19.17 -1.23 -13.67
N LEU A 65 -19.01 -2.55 -13.79
CA LEU A 65 -17.79 -3.17 -14.29
C LEU A 65 -17.46 -2.67 -15.69
N SER A 66 -18.44 -2.73 -16.60
CA SER A 66 -18.24 -2.35 -18.00
C SER A 66 -17.87 -0.87 -18.15
N HIS A 67 -18.52 0.02 -17.38
CA HIS A 67 -18.19 1.44 -17.38
C HIS A 67 -16.76 1.69 -16.85
N SER A 68 -16.34 0.94 -15.83
CA SER A 68 -14.98 1.04 -15.30
C SER A 68 -13.94 0.53 -16.29
N LEU A 69 -14.24 -0.56 -17.02
CA LEU A 69 -13.37 -1.10 -18.08
C LEU A 69 -13.27 -0.15 -19.27
N LEU A 70 -14.37 0.48 -19.69
CA LEU A 70 -14.38 1.49 -20.75
C LEU A 70 -13.44 2.64 -20.40
N PHE A 71 -13.58 3.17 -19.18
CA PHE A 71 -12.75 4.26 -18.71
C PHE A 71 -11.26 3.89 -18.70
N LEU A 72 -10.90 2.68 -18.25
CA LEU A 72 -9.53 2.20 -18.33
C LEU A 72 -9.03 2.14 -19.78
N ASN A 73 -9.84 1.62 -20.70
CA ASN A 73 -9.50 1.55 -22.12
C ASN A 73 -9.26 2.94 -22.73
N GLU A 74 -10.11 3.93 -22.44
CA GLU A 74 -9.97 5.31 -22.90
C GLU A 74 -8.67 5.96 -22.40
N LEU A 75 -8.15 5.52 -21.26
CA LEU A 75 -6.86 5.94 -20.71
C LEU A 75 -5.65 5.17 -21.29
N GLY A 76 -5.89 4.24 -22.24
CA GLY A 76 -4.85 3.38 -22.79
C GLY A 76 -4.40 2.27 -21.84
N LEU A 77 -5.26 1.90 -20.87
CA LEU A 77 -4.99 0.84 -19.89
C LEU A 77 -5.82 -0.39 -20.25
N TYR A 78 -5.14 -1.52 -20.43
CA TYR A 78 -5.75 -2.77 -20.91
C TYR A 78 -5.66 -3.84 -19.82
N PRO A 79 -6.62 -3.88 -18.87
CA PRO A 79 -6.64 -4.94 -17.87
C PRO A 79 -6.91 -6.29 -18.52
N VAL A 80 -6.39 -7.34 -17.91
CA VAL A 80 -6.59 -8.73 -18.35
C VAL A 80 -7.70 -9.35 -17.51
N ILE A 81 -8.79 -9.82 -18.13
CA ILE A 81 -9.96 -10.36 -17.40
C ILE A 81 -10.04 -11.87 -17.57
N PRO A 82 -9.56 -12.65 -16.60
CA PRO A 82 -9.86 -14.08 -16.54
C PRO A 82 -11.28 -14.35 -15.98
N GLN A 83 -12.06 -15.16 -16.70
CA GLN A 83 -13.32 -15.76 -16.24
C GLN A 83 -13.02 -17.06 -15.49
N PHE A 84 -13.61 -17.23 -14.30
CA PHE A 84 -13.47 -18.45 -13.49
C PHE A 84 -14.81 -19.05 -13.12
N GLU A 85 -14.80 -20.35 -12.82
CA GLU A 85 -15.90 -21.06 -12.17
C GLU A 85 -15.45 -21.48 -10.75
N GLU A 86 -16.38 -21.47 -9.79
CA GLU A 86 -16.13 -21.67 -8.35
C GLU A 86 -15.12 -22.80 -8.07
N GLY A 87 -14.21 -22.56 -7.11
CA GLY A 87 -12.98 -23.32 -6.83
C GLY A 87 -13.16 -24.81 -6.52
N ILE A 88 -13.54 -25.58 -7.54
CA ILE A 88 -13.71 -27.02 -7.50
C ILE A 88 -12.33 -27.66 -7.64
N ARG A 89 -11.91 -28.37 -6.59
CA ARG A 89 -10.64 -29.10 -6.57
C ARG A 89 -10.69 -30.44 -7.31
N VAL A 90 -11.87 -31.03 -7.56
CA VAL A 90 -12.03 -32.29 -8.31
C VAL A 90 -12.88 -32.04 -9.56
N THR A 91 -12.29 -32.15 -10.75
CA THR A 91 -13.00 -31.97 -12.01
C THR A 91 -13.01 -33.29 -12.79
N ASP A 92 -14.13 -34.02 -12.73
CA ASP A 92 -14.32 -35.21 -13.56
C ASP A 92 -14.64 -34.86 -15.02
N ALA A 93 -14.62 -35.85 -15.93
CA ALA A 93 -14.85 -35.60 -17.36
C ALA A 93 -16.23 -34.99 -17.65
N LYS A 94 -17.24 -35.32 -16.84
CA LYS A 94 -18.61 -34.81 -17.04
C LYS A 94 -18.70 -33.35 -16.60
N THR A 95 -18.10 -33.04 -15.45
CA THR A 95 -17.97 -31.69 -14.89
C THR A 95 -17.16 -30.80 -15.82
N LEU A 96 -16.04 -31.29 -16.37
CA LEU A 96 -15.26 -30.57 -17.38
C LEU A 96 -16.10 -30.26 -18.64
N GLY A 97 -16.91 -31.22 -19.09
CA GLY A 97 -17.80 -31.03 -20.24
C GLY A 97 -18.85 -29.93 -20.01
N VAL A 98 -19.40 -29.86 -18.79
CA VAL A 98 -20.33 -28.79 -18.39
C VAL A 98 -19.62 -27.44 -18.32
N ALA A 99 -18.49 -27.37 -17.61
CA ALA A 99 -17.69 -26.16 -17.47
C ALA A 99 -17.28 -25.61 -18.84
N ARG A 100 -16.77 -26.47 -19.74
CA ARG A 100 -16.40 -26.09 -21.11
C ARG A 100 -17.57 -25.48 -21.87
N LYS A 101 -18.74 -26.12 -21.80
CA LYS A 101 -19.94 -25.62 -22.49
C LYS A 101 -20.34 -24.25 -21.94
N LEU A 102 -20.34 -24.10 -20.62
CA LEU A 102 -20.64 -22.84 -19.96
C LEU A 102 -19.67 -21.74 -20.39
N PHE A 103 -18.35 -21.98 -20.37
CA PHE A 103 -17.37 -21.00 -20.83
C PHE A 103 -17.54 -20.65 -22.32
N LEU A 104 -17.87 -21.63 -23.18
CA LEU A 104 -18.14 -21.36 -24.59
C LEU A 104 -19.43 -20.55 -24.83
N GLU A 105 -20.35 -20.54 -23.87
CA GLU A 105 -21.60 -19.75 -23.93
C GLU A 105 -21.42 -18.36 -23.28
N GLU A 106 -20.84 -18.31 -22.07
CA GLU A 106 -20.73 -17.09 -21.26
C GLU A 106 -19.58 -16.18 -21.70
N ASN A 107 -18.50 -16.71 -22.28
CA ASN A 107 -17.39 -15.88 -22.75
C ASN A 107 -17.77 -15.02 -23.98
N PRO A 108 -18.37 -15.56 -25.05
CA PRO A 108 -18.91 -14.72 -26.13
C PRO A 108 -19.98 -13.74 -25.63
N ARG A 109 -20.87 -14.19 -24.75
CA ARG A 109 -21.91 -13.33 -24.16
C ARG A 109 -21.33 -12.14 -23.37
N LEU A 110 -20.23 -12.34 -22.64
CA LEU A 110 -19.50 -11.28 -21.98
C LEU A 110 -18.92 -10.29 -23.01
N ILE A 111 -18.27 -10.80 -24.05
CA ILE A 111 -17.71 -9.97 -25.12
C ILE A 111 -18.80 -9.13 -25.80
N ASP A 112 -19.92 -9.75 -26.17
CA ASP A 112 -21.03 -9.07 -26.84
C ASP A 112 -21.61 -7.96 -25.96
N ARG A 113 -21.82 -8.23 -24.67
CA ARG A 113 -22.29 -7.22 -23.70
C ARG A 113 -21.28 -6.08 -23.49
N LEU A 114 -19.99 -6.38 -23.49
CA LEU A 114 -18.94 -5.36 -23.39
C LEU A 114 -18.93 -4.49 -24.66
N ASP A 115 -19.06 -5.10 -25.83
CA ASP A 115 -19.12 -4.41 -27.12
C ASP A 115 -20.37 -3.51 -27.24
N GLU A 116 -21.53 -3.98 -26.77
CA GLU A 116 -22.76 -3.17 -26.66
C GLU A 116 -22.57 -1.89 -25.82
N LEU A 117 -21.66 -1.94 -24.84
CA LEU A 117 -21.31 -0.83 -23.96
C LEU A 117 -20.09 -0.03 -24.46
N GLY A 118 -19.58 -0.35 -25.66
CA GLY A 118 -18.47 0.34 -26.30
C GLY A 118 -17.08 -0.06 -25.79
N VAL A 119 -16.98 -1.10 -24.96
CA VAL A 119 -15.72 -1.62 -24.44
C VAL A 119 -15.08 -2.53 -25.50
N PRO A 120 -13.94 -2.16 -26.10
CA PRO A 120 -13.30 -3.01 -27.10
C PRO A 120 -12.64 -4.20 -26.40
N ALA A 121 -13.31 -5.35 -26.40
CA ALA A 121 -12.84 -6.58 -25.77
C ALA A 121 -12.57 -7.68 -26.81
N ARG A 122 -11.62 -8.57 -26.51
CA ARG A 122 -11.31 -9.73 -27.36
C ARG A 122 -11.17 -10.98 -26.52
N SER A 123 -11.91 -12.01 -26.90
CA SER A 123 -11.77 -13.35 -26.33
C SER A 123 -10.44 -13.98 -26.72
N ILE A 124 -9.72 -14.52 -25.74
CA ILE A 124 -8.51 -15.32 -25.90
C ILE A 124 -8.77 -16.70 -25.29
N SER A 125 -8.79 -17.72 -26.13
CA SER A 125 -8.84 -19.12 -25.70
C SER A 125 -7.42 -19.72 -25.68
N ALA A 126 -7.24 -20.78 -24.89
CA ALA A 126 -5.98 -21.55 -24.82
C ALA A 126 -4.74 -20.70 -24.50
N ALA A 127 -4.89 -19.65 -23.67
CA ALA A 127 -3.76 -18.85 -23.21
C ALA A 127 -2.87 -19.60 -22.22
N PHE A 128 -3.39 -20.66 -21.61
CA PHE A 128 -2.72 -21.44 -20.57
C PHE A 128 -2.39 -22.83 -21.09
N ILE A 129 -1.15 -23.24 -20.90
CA ILE A 129 -0.71 -24.62 -21.07
C ILE A 129 -0.46 -25.19 -19.68
N ALA A 130 -0.98 -26.38 -19.39
CA ALA A 130 -0.93 -26.97 -18.06
C ALA A 130 -0.69 -28.47 -18.09
N ASP A 131 0.02 -28.97 -17.07
CA ASP A 131 0.06 -30.40 -16.77
C ASP A 131 -1.01 -30.77 -15.75
N TYR A 132 -1.31 -32.05 -15.60
CA TYR A 132 -2.19 -32.51 -14.53
C TYR A 132 -1.61 -32.14 -13.16
N LEU A 133 -2.39 -31.46 -12.31
CA LEU A 133 -1.98 -31.12 -10.96
C LEU A 133 -1.75 -32.37 -10.10
N ASP A 134 -2.75 -33.26 -10.09
CA ASP A 134 -2.70 -34.62 -9.54
C ASP A 134 -3.86 -35.39 -10.17
N LYS A 135 -3.56 -36.23 -11.16
CA LYS A 135 -4.58 -36.89 -11.98
C LYS A 135 -5.43 -37.88 -11.17
N ASP A 136 -4.85 -38.54 -10.17
CA ASP A 136 -5.53 -39.55 -9.38
C ASP A 136 -6.48 -38.89 -8.35
N LYS A 137 -6.07 -37.74 -7.81
CA LYS A 137 -6.84 -37.02 -6.79
C LYS A 137 -7.83 -36.02 -7.35
N TRP A 138 -7.45 -35.29 -8.39
CA TRP A 138 -8.17 -34.11 -8.89
C TRP A 138 -8.65 -34.27 -10.33
N GLN A 139 -8.25 -35.34 -11.01
CA GLN A 139 -8.65 -35.67 -12.38
C GLN A 139 -8.27 -34.56 -13.38
N TYR A 140 -9.21 -33.86 -14.01
CA TYR A 140 -8.95 -32.87 -15.06
C TYR A 140 -8.65 -31.47 -14.53
N VAL A 141 -7.85 -31.39 -13.47
CA VAL A 141 -7.36 -30.13 -12.90
C VAL A 141 -5.90 -29.95 -13.28
N GLY A 142 -5.58 -28.77 -13.81
CA GLY A 142 -4.28 -28.42 -14.33
C GLY A 142 -3.44 -27.58 -13.38
N ASN A 143 -2.13 -27.77 -13.44
CA ASN A 143 -1.12 -26.86 -12.94
C ASN A 143 -0.47 -26.16 -14.14
N ILE A 144 -0.64 -24.84 -14.25
CA ILE A 144 -0.16 -24.06 -15.40
C ILE A 144 1.37 -24.17 -15.49
N THR A 145 1.87 -24.68 -16.61
CA THR A 145 3.31 -24.81 -16.91
C THR A 145 3.80 -23.71 -17.84
N LYS A 146 2.93 -23.19 -18.71
CA LYS A 146 3.29 -22.12 -19.65
C LYS A 146 2.09 -21.22 -19.95
N VAL A 147 2.38 -19.94 -20.20
CA VAL A 147 1.39 -18.94 -20.63
C VAL A 147 1.76 -18.45 -22.03
N ASN A 148 0.83 -18.55 -22.97
CA ASN A 148 0.96 -17.98 -24.30
C ASN A 148 0.67 -16.47 -24.25
N LYS A 149 1.72 -15.70 -23.96
CA LYS A 149 1.63 -14.24 -23.82
C LYS A 149 1.42 -13.52 -25.14
N GLU A 150 1.81 -14.12 -26.26
CA GLU A 150 1.75 -13.49 -27.59
C GLU A 150 0.31 -13.09 -27.96
N ALA A 151 -0.65 -13.99 -27.72
CA ALA A 151 -2.07 -13.69 -27.98
C ALA A 151 -2.59 -12.52 -27.13
N ILE A 152 -2.14 -12.44 -25.87
CA ILE A 152 -2.52 -11.39 -24.92
C ILE A 152 -1.89 -10.06 -25.34
N GLU A 153 -0.60 -10.06 -25.63
CA GLU A 153 0.16 -8.88 -26.07
C GLU A 153 -0.38 -8.34 -27.39
N ASN A 154 -0.72 -9.20 -28.35
CA ASN A 154 -1.32 -8.79 -29.63
C ASN A 154 -2.72 -8.19 -29.46
N SER A 155 -3.51 -8.64 -28.47
CA SER A 155 -4.80 -8.03 -28.14
C SER A 155 -4.62 -6.62 -27.60
N ILE A 156 -3.69 -6.47 -26.63
CA ILE A 156 -3.37 -5.20 -26.00
C ILE A 156 -2.81 -4.21 -27.02
N ASP A 157 -1.87 -4.64 -27.86
CA ASP A 157 -1.26 -3.79 -28.91
C ASP A 157 -2.28 -3.34 -29.96
N ALA A 158 -3.37 -4.09 -30.14
CA ALA A 158 -4.49 -3.74 -31.00
C ALA A 158 -5.56 -2.87 -30.30
N GLY A 159 -5.37 -2.51 -29.03
CA GLY A 159 -6.29 -1.67 -28.26
C GLY A 159 -7.47 -2.43 -27.64
N TYR A 160 -7.43 -3.76 -27.58
CA TYR A 160 -8.51 -4.60 -27.05
C TYR A 160 -8.17 -5.13 -25.65
N ILE A 161 -9.15 -5.06 -24.74
CA ILE A 161 -9.14 -5.72 -23.43
C ILE A 161 -9.17 -7.24 -23.65
N PRO A 162 -8.11 -7.99 -23.27
CA PRO A 162 -8.10 -9.44 -23.39
C PRO A 162 -8.97 -10.08 -22.31
N VAL A 163 -9.96 -10.87 -22.73
CA VAL A 163 -10.83 -11.68 -21.86
C VAL A 163 -10.45 -13.14 -22.04
N LEU A 164 -10.14 -13.83 -20.95
CA LEU A 164 -9.62 -15.21 -20.95
C LEU A 164 -10.57 -16.13 -20.22
N THR A 165 -10.65 -17.38 -20.66
CA THR A 165 -11.30 -18.44 -19.89
C THR A 165 -10.29 -19.12 -18.98
N SER A 166 -10.70 -19.58 -17.80
CA SER A 166 -9.87 -20.36 -16.87
C SER A 166 -9.71 -21.82 -17.30
N MET A 167 -9.52 -22.06 -18.59
CA MET A 167 -9.22 -23.37 -19.16
C MET A 167 -7.80 -23.36 -19.72
N ALA A 168 -7.07 -24.43 -19.41
CA ALA A 168 -5.76 -24.70 -19.97
C ALA A 168 -5.80 -25.92 -20.88
N GLU A 169 -4.81 -26.01 -21.77
CA GLU A 169 -4.58 -27.19 -22.60
C GLU A 169 -3.30 -27.90 -22.16
N SER A 170 -3.31 -29.22 -22.06
CA SER A 170 -2.08 -30.00 -21.91
C SER A 170 -1.28 -30.01 -23.21
N GLU A 171 0.00 -30.39 -23.16
CA GLU A 171 0.80 -30.58 -24.39
C GLU A 171 0.15 -31.58 -25.37
N ASP A 172 -0.56 -32.58 -24.84
CA ASP A 172 -1.32 -33.57 -25.62
C ASP A 172 -2.71 -33.08 -26.10
N GLY A 173 -3.06 -31.82 -25.83
CA GLY A 173 -4.34 -31.21 -26.25
C GLY A 173 -5.56 -31.53 -25.37
N HIS A 174 -5.38 -32.07 -24.17
CA HIS A 174 -6.48 -32.25 -23.22
C HIS A 174 -6.81 -30.93 -22.52
N LEU A 175 -8.10 -30.64 -22.38
CA LEU A 175 -8.56 -29.50 -21.58
C LEU A 175 -8.45 -29.81 -20.09
N LEU A 176 -7.97 -28.83 -19.33
CA LEU A 176 -7.81 -28.86 -17.89
C LEU A 176 -8.40 -27.60 -17.27
N ASN A 177 -9.07 -27.74 -16.13
CA ASN A 177 -9.51 -26.59 -15.34
C ASN A 177 -8.33 -26.00 -14.57
N VAL A 178 -8.19 -24.67 -14.54
CA VAL A 178 -7.09 -23.99 -13.84
C VAL A 178 -7.58 -22.84 -12.97
N ASN A 179 -6.96 -22.67 -11.79
CA ASN A 179 -7.18 -21.51 -10.94
C ASN A 179 -6.13 -20.43 -11.26
N ALA A 180 -6.51 -19.15 -11.20
CA ALA A 180 -5.57 -18.05 -11.27
C ALA A 180 -6.02 -16.88 -10.37
N ASP A 181 -5.03 -16.07 -9.99
CA ASP A 181 -5.12 -15.06 -8.95
C ASP A 181 -4.62 -13.72 -9.49
N VAL A 182 -5.40 -12.62 -9.34
CA VAL A 182 -5.06 -11.16 -9.25
C VAL A 182 -6.37 -10.38 -8.95
N VAL A 183 -6.31 -9.06 -8.65
CA VAL A 183 -7.39 -8.08 -8.29
C VAL A 183 -8.79 -8.68 -8.34
N TYR A 184 -9.39 -8.81 -7.17
CA TYR A 184 -10.62 -9.55 -6.96
C TYR A 184 -11.77 -8.55 -6.87
N LEU A 185 -12.69 -8.59 -7.83
CA LEU A 185 -13.94 -7.86 -7.70
C LEU A 185 -14.91 -8.69 -6.89
N SER A 186 -15.56 -8.06 -5.90
CA SER A 186 -16.55 -8.69 -5.04
C SER A 186 -17.73 -7.75 -4.78
N GLU A 187 -18.92 -8.32 -4.60
CA GLU A 187 -20.14 -7.56 -4.26
C GLU A 187 -20.02 -6.76 -2.96
N LYS A 188 -19.22 -7.24 -2.01
CA LYS A 188 -19.06 -6.57 -0.70
C LYS A 188 -18.11 -5.39 -0.73
N GLY A 189 -17.30 -5.28 -1.77
CA GLY A 189 -16.34 -4.20 -1.90
C GLY A 189 -15.13 -4.24 -0.98
N GLY A 190 -14.86 -5.37 -0.31
CA GLY A 190 -13.73 -5.48 0.62
C GLY A 190 -13.94 -6.56 1.67
N LEU A 191 -13.01 -6.60 2.62
CA LEU A 191 -13.01 -7.46 3.79
C LEU A 191 -13.42 -6.65 5.03
N PHE A 192 -14.12 -7.34 5.93
CA PHE A 192 -14.64 -6.78 7.17
C PHE A 192 -14.24 -7.67 8.34
N ASP A 193 -13.90 -7.05 9.47
CA ASP A 193 -13.55 -7.76 10.69
C ASP A 193 -14.78 -8.32 11.42
N GLY A 194 -14.56 -8.92 12.59
CA GLY A 194 -15.62 -9.53 13.41
C GLY A 194 -16.67 -8.55 13.93
N ASP A 195 -16.34 -7.25 13.98
CA ASP A 195 -17.23 -6.18 14.40
C ASP A 195 -17.93 -5.51 13.20
N GLY A 196 -17.69 -6.02 11.99
CA GLY A 196 -18.23 -5.46 10.74
C GLY A 196 -17.52 -4.18 10.30
N LYS A 197 -16.35 -3.86 10.86
CA LYS A 197 -15.55 -2.72 10.44
C LYS A 197 -14.74 -3.09 9.20
N HIS A 198 -14.74 -2.17 8.23
CA HIS A 198 -13.98 -2.33 7.00
C HIS A 198 -12.47 -2.37 7.25
N ILE A 199 -11.80 -3.33 6.63
CA ILE A 199 -10.35 -3.49 6.66
C ILE A 199 -9.79 -2.86 5.39
N SER A 200 -9.19 -1.68 5.47
CA SER A 200 -8.65 -1.00 4.28
C SER A 200 -7.36 -1.60 3.75
N HIS A 201 -6.48 -2.09 4.64
CA HIS A 201 -5.18 -2.65 4.26
C HIS A 201 -4.84 -3.88 5.08
N ILE A 202 -4.09 -4.81 4.47
CA ILE A 202 -3.52 -5.98 5.14
C ILE A 202 -2.04 -6.09 4.76
N ASN A 203 -1.15 -6.05 5.76
CA ASN A 203 0.24 -6.44 5.62
C ASN A 203 0.39 -7.94 5.90
N LEU A 204 0.50 -8.73 4.84
CA LEU A 204 0.51 -10.20 4.96
C LEU A 204 1.68 -10.73 5.78
N ASN A 205 2.86 -10.12 5.74
CA ASN A 205 3.99 -10.56 6.56
C ASN A 205 3.73 -10.39 8.06
N ALA A 206 3.06 -9.30 8.45
CA ALA A 206 2.85 -8.98 9.87
C ALA A 206 1.54 -9.55 10.42
N GLU A 207 0.49 -9.62 9.60
CA GLU A 207 -0.88 -9.81 10.07
C GLU A 207 -1.47 -11.17 9.68
N PHE A 208 -0.86 -11.91 8.74
CA PHE A 208 -1.46 -13.12 8.18
C PHE A 208 -1.81 -14.16 9.25
N ASP A 209 -0.87 -14.52 10.12
CA ASP A 209 -1.10 -15.54 11.14
C ASP A 209 -2.18 -15.12 12.13
N HIS A 210 -2.18 -13.83 12.51
CA HIS A 210 -3.19 -13.27 13.40
C HIS A 210 -4.59 -13.32 12.76
N LEU A 211 -4.72 -12.91 11.51
CA LEU A 211 -5.96 -12.92 10.74
C LEU A 211 -6.49 -14.36 10.56
N MET A 212 -5.61 -15.30 10.22
CA MET A 212 -5.98 -16.71 10.04
C MET A 212 -6.46 -17.36 11.34
N ALA A 213 -5.98 -16.90 12.49
CA ALA A 213 -6.42 -17.37 13.81
C ALA A 213 -7.79 -16.80 14.23
N GLN A 214 -8.28 -15.72 13.60
CA GLN A 214 -9.52 -15.09 14.02
C GLN A 214 -10.76 -15.97 13.79
N PRO A 215 -11.72 -16.03 14.74
CA PRO A 215 -12.96 -16.78 14.57
C PRO A 215 -13.86 -16.26 13.44
N TRP A 216 -13.83 -14.94 13.20
CA TRP A 216 -14.64 -14.28 12.17
C TRP A 216 -14.10 -14.47 10.75
N CYS A 217 -12.80 -14.79 10.62
CA CYS A 217 -12.20 -15.13 9.34
C CYS A 217 -12.69 -16.52 8.93
N ARG A 218 -13.86 -16.59 8.26
CA ARG A 218 -14.50 -17.86 7.85
C ARG A 218 -13.80 -18.48 6.63
N TYR A 219 -14.20 -19.69 6.25
CA TYR A 219 -13.57 -20.47 5.16
C TYR A 219 -13.34 -19.67 3.87
N GLY A 220 -14.34 -18.96 3.35
CA GLY A 220 -14.20 -18.18 2.11
C GLY A 220 -13.16 -17.04 2.22
N ILE A 221 -13.23 -16.26 3.30
CA ILE A 221 -12.25 -15.17 3.54
C ILE A 221 -10.84 -15.75 3.74
N ARG A 222 -10.71 -16.85 4.50
CA ARG A 222 -9.43 -17.54 4.70
C ARG A 222 -8.83 -18.03 3.39
N LEU A 223 -9.64 -18.58 2.51
CA LEU A 223 -9.20 -19.05 1.20
C LEU A 223 -8.67 -17.89 0.37
N ASN A 224 -9.44 -16.80 0.24
CA ASN A 224 -9.04 -15.62 -0.52
C ASN A 224 -7.72 -15.03 -0.01
N ILE A 225 -7.55 -14.87 1.30
CA ILE A 225 -6.30 -14.30 1.86
C ILE A 225 -5.11 -15.25 1.61
N LYS A 226 -5.31 -16.58 1.68
CA LYS A 226 -4.25 -17.56 1.40
C LYS A 226 -3.80 -17.54 -0.06
N GLU A 227 -4.75 -17.56 -0.99
CA GLU A 227 -4.47 -17.49 -2.43
C GLU A 227 -3.73 -16.19 -2.77
N ILE A 228 -4.20 -15.05 -2.24
CA ILE A 228 -3.54 -13.76 -2.41
C ILE A 228 -2.12 -13.76 -1.82
N LYS A 229 -1.91 -14.40 -0.67
CA LYS A 229 -0.57 -14.52 -0.08
C LYS A 229 0.35 -15.34 -0.97
N GLU A 230 -0.08 -16.51 -1.41
CA GLU A 230 0.70 -17.39 -2.28
C GLU A 230 1.08 -16.68 -3.59
N LEU A 231 0.15 -15.92 -4.17
CA LEU A 231 0.41 -15.05 -5.32
C LEU A 231 1.48 -13.99 -4.99
N LEU A 232 1.28 -13.20 -3.94
CA LEU A 232 2.17 -12.09 -3.61
C LEU A 232 3.55 -12.53 -3.11
N ASP A 233 3.70 -13.76 -2.63
CA ASP A 233 4.99 -14.37 -2.32
C ASP A 233 5.82 -14.63 -3.60
N ALA A 234 5.17 -15.00 -4.70
CA ALA A 234 5.80 -15.24 -6.00
C ALA A 234 6.07 -13.96 -6.82
N LEU A 235 5.42 -12.84 -6.46
CA LEU A 235 5.55 -11.56 -7.16
C LEU A 235 6.58 -10.60 -6.51
N PRO A 236 7.05 -9.58 -7.25
CA PRO A 236 7.87 -8.50 -6.68
C PRO A 236 7.17 -7.81 -5.50
N ARG A 237 7.94 -7.27 -4.53
CA ARG A 237 7.37 -6.57 -3.35
C ARG A 237 6.54 -5.33 -3.69
N THR A 238 6.74 -4.77 -4.88
CA THR A 238 5.95 -3.65 -5.40
C THR A 238 4.55 -4.07 -5.86
N SER A 239 4.29 -5.37 -6.00
CA SER A 239 2.97 -5.90 -6.35
C SER A 239 2.02 -5.86 -5.16
N SER A 240 0.74 -5.66 -5.46
CA SER A 240 -0.36 -5.67 -4.51
C SER A 240 -1.57 -6.37 -5.11
N ALA A 241 -2.44 -6.89 -4.25
CA ALA A 241 -3.76 -7.36 -4.61
C ALA A 241 -4.80 -6.48 -3.92
N ALA A 242 -5.94 -6.27 -4.54
CA ALA A 242 -7.05 -5.54 -3.93
C ALA A 242 -8.34 -6.36 -4.07
N ILE A 243 -9.19 -6.29 -3.04
CA ILE A 243 -10.56 -6.82 -3.04
C ILE A 243 -11.50 -5.63 -2.99
N ILE A 244 -12.23 -5.37 -4.07
CA ILE A 244 -12.98 -4.12 -4.24
C ILE A 244 -14.33 -4.34 -4.92
N HIS A 245 -15.17 -3.30 -4.90
CA HIS A 245 -16.45 -3.28 -5.58
C HIS A 245 -16.24 -2.84 -7.04
N PRO A 246 -17.03 -3.33 -8.02
CA PRO A 246 -16.91 -2.89 -9.41
C PRO A 246 -16.91 -1.37 -9.60
N SER A 247 -17.83 -0.63 -8.97
CA SER A 247 -17.86 0.85 -9.06
C SER A 247 -16.68 1.57 -8.41
N ASP A 248 -15.92 0.89 -7.56
CA ASP A 248 -14.77 1.45 -6.85
C ASP A 248 -13.42 1.17 -7.55
N LEU A 249 -13.43 0.46 -8.69
CA LEU A 249 -12.22 0.07 -9.42
C LEU A 249 -11.29 1.26 -9.70
N GLN A 250 -11.86 2.38 -10.15
CA GLN A 250 -11.08 3.59 -10.44
C GLN A 250 -10.49 4.20 -9.16
N LYS A 251 -11.28 4.23 -8.08
CA LYS A 251 -10.84 4.82 -6.82
C LYS A 251 -9.71 4.00 -6.21
N GLU A 252 -9.76 2.68 -6.28
CA GLU A 252 -8.69 1.82 -5.80
C GLU A 252 -7.40 1.97 -6.62
N LEU A 253 -7.50 2.02 -7.95
CA LEU A 253 -6.33 2.08 -8.82
C LEU A 253 -5.61 3.43 -8.79
N PHE A 254 -6.33 4.52 -8.51
CA PHE A 254 -5.82 5.88 -8.67
C PHE A 254 -5.84 6.75 -7.40
N THR A 255 -6.26 6.22 -6.25
CA THR A 255 -6.25 6.99 -4.98
C THR A 255 -5.54 6.24 -3.86
N ASP A 256 -4.80 6.98 -3.04
CA ASP A 256 -4.07 6.41 -1.89
C ASP A 256 -5.02 5.92 -0.78
N SER A 257 -6.22 6.51 -0.69
CA SER A 257 -7.23 6.11 0.29
C SER A 257 -7.88 4.76 -0.01
N GLY A 258 -7.85 4.33 -1.28
CA GLY A 258 -8.59 3.17 -1.75
C GLY A 258 -10.09 3.22 -1.46
N ALA A 259 -10.79 2.14 -1.75
CA ALA A 259 -12.19 1.95 -1.39
C ALA A 259 -12.51 0.54 -0.91
N GLY A 260 -11.65 -0.45 -1.21
CA GLY A 260 -11.77 -1.78 -0.63
C GLY A 260 -10.56 -2.18 0.20
N THR A 261 -10.26 -3.47 0.20
CA THR A 261 -9.15 -4.02 0.98
C THR A 261 -7.93 -4.25 0.12
N LEU A 262 -6.87 -3.51 0.39
CA LEU A 262 -5.58 -3.66 -0.28
C LEU A 262 -4.67 -4.61 0.51
N LEU A 263 -4.32 -5.73 -0.10
CA LEU A 263 -3.38 -6.70 0.44
C LEU A 263 -2.02 -6.50 -0.21
N ARG A 264 -0.99 -6.39 0.63
CA ARG A 264 0.41 -6.36 0.21
C ARG A 264 1.15 -7.42 0.99
N ARG A 265 2.20 -7.98 0.40
CA ARG A 265 3.14 -8.80 1.18
C ARG A 265 3.65 -8.01 2.39
N GLY A 266 3.76 -6.69 2.20
CA GLY A 266 4.26 -5.77 3.19
C GLY A 266 5.73 -6.00 3.45
N MET A 267 6.27 -5.19 4.35
CA MET A 267 7.63 -5.35 4.82
C MET A 267 7.58 -5.82 6.25
N THR A 268 8.49 -6.73 6.59
CA THR A 268 8.69 -7.15 7.97
C THR A 268 9.36 -5.99 8.68
N ILE A 269 8.75 -5.50 9.76
CA ILE A 269 9.42 -4.55 10.64
C ILE A 269 10.23 -5.39 11.63
N SER A 270 11.53 -5.39 11.43
CA SER A 270 12.48 -6.01 12.32
C SER A 270 12.74 -5.11 13.51
N LYS A 271 12.94 -5.73 14.67
CA LYS A 271 13.28 -5.05 15.92
C LYS A 271 14.65 -5.54 16.38
N ALA A 272 15.50 -4.61 16.80
CA ALA A 272 16.80 -4.92 17.40
C ALA A 272 16.98 -4.16 18.71
N SER A 273 17.62 -4.80 19.69
CA SER A 273 17.98 -4.20 20.98
C SER A 273 19.48 -4.12 21.24
N ALA A 274 20.28 -4.76 20.38
CA ALA A 274 21.73 -4.74 20.37
C ALA A 274 22.26 -4.52 18.95
N ILE A 275 23.47 -3.97 18.83
CA ILE A 275 24.09 -3.66 17.53
C ILE A 275 24.47 -4.94 16.76
N GLU A 276 24.71 -6.02 17.49
CA GLU A 276 25.07 -7.33 16.97
C GLU A 276 23.89 -8.06 16.31
N GLU A 277 22.65 -7.59 16.53
CA GLU A 277 21.44 -8.14 15.91
C GLU A 277 21.23 -7.66 14.46
N PHE A 278 21.96 -6.62 14.01
CA PHE A 278 21.88 -6.15 12.63
C PHE A 278 22.73 -7.03 11.72
N GLU A 279 22.10 -7.63 10.70
CA GLU A 279 22.80 -8.47 9.72
C GLU A 279 23.87 -7.68 8.93
N ASP A 280 23.59 -6.41 8.64
CA ASP A 280 24.47 -5.52 7.89
C ASP A 280 24.63 -4.18 8.62
N LEU A 281 25.69 -4.10 9.42
CA LEU A 281 26.02 -2.90 10.20
C LEU A 281 26.43 -1.72 9.32
N ASP A 282 27.04 -1.97 8.16
CA ASP A 282 27.46 -0.91 7.25
C ASP A 282 26.25 -0.26 6.59
N LYS A 283 25.24 -1.06 6.20
CA LYS A 283 23.95 -0.56 5.72
C LYS A 283 23.18 0.22 6.79
N PHE A 284 23.23 -0.22 8.04
CA PHE A 284 22.67 0.53 9.17
C PHE A 284 23.36 1.91 9.31
N LYS A 285 24.69 1.95 9.32
CA LYS A 285 25.46 3.21 9.38
C LYS A 285 25.16 4.12 8.21
N ALA A 286 25.13 3.58 6.98
CA ALA A 286 24.77 4.32 5.78
C ALA A 286 23.37 4.94 5.88
N THR A 287 22.43 4.24 6.52
CA THR A 287 21.06 4.73 6.73
C THR A 287 21.00 5.88 7.74
N LEU A 288 21.81 5.84 8.82
CA LEU A 288 21.89 6.92 9.81
C LEU A 288 22.42 8.25 9.26
N ILE A 289 23.18 8.20 8.16
CA ILE A 289 23.83 9.36 7.55
C ILE A 289 23.20 9.77 6.22
N ARG A 290 22.16 9.07 5.77
CA ARG A 290 21.53 9.25 4.45
C ARG A 290 21.14 10.70 4.16
N ASP A 291 20.57 11.37 5.15
CA ASP A 291 20.07 12.75 5.03
C ASP A 291 21.05 13.77 5.65
N ARG A 292 22.32 13.37 5.85
CA ARG A 292 23.37 14.22 6.40
C ARG A 292 24.37 14.63 5.33
N GLU A 293 24.45 15.92 5.05
CA GLU A 293 25.49 16.51 4.22
C GLU A 293 26.66 17.01 5.09
N GLY A 294 27.88 16.57 4.80
CA GLY A 294 29.10 17.10 5.44
C GLY A 294 30.24 16.10 5.59
N MET A 295 31.48 16.61 5.69
CA MET A 295 32.71 15.80 5.78
C MET A 295 32.82 14.93 7.05
N ASP A 296 31.99 15.17 8.09
CA ASP A 296 32.01 14.44 9.38
C ASP A 296 30.85 13.41 9.52
N ALA A 297 30.08 13.16 8.46
CA ALA A 297 28.86 12.33 8.54
C ALA A 297 29.17 10.89 9.00
N GLU A 298 30.18 10.25 8.43
CA GLU A 298 30.63 8.90 8.80
C GLU A 298 31.06 8.82 10.27
N ALA A 299 31.88 9.76 10.73
CA ALA A 299 32.33 9.80 12.12
C ALA A 299 31.16 10.01 13.10
N THR A 300 30.14 10.76 12.73
CA THR A 300 28.93 10.91 13.56
C THR A 300 28.12 9.62 13.58
N GLY A 301 28.04 8.88 12.47
CA GLY A 301 27.46 7.54 12.43
C GLY A 301 28.18 6.58 13.38
N ASP A 302 29.51 6.55 13.34
CA ASP A 302 30.32 5.70 14.22
C ASP A 302 30.18 6.07 15.71
N ARG A 303 30.16 7.37 16.03
CA ARG A 303 29.91 7.83 17.41
C ARG A 303 28.53 7.40 17.90
N PHE A 304 27.51 7.46 17.04
CA PHE A 304 26.16 7.03 17.39
C PHE A 304 26.09 5.51 17.63
N VAL A 305 26.73 4.70 16.77
CA VAL A 305 26.88 3.25 17.00
C VAL A 305 27.59 2.97 18.33
N GLY A 306 28.69 3.68 18.62
CA GLY A 306 29.40 3.57 19.89
C GLY A 306 28.52 3.91 21.10
N PHE A 307 27.68 4.94 20.98
CA PHE A 307 26.68 5.30 22.00
C PHE A 307 25.65 4.19 22.20
N LEU A 308 25.10 3.60 21.13
CA LEU A 308 24.11 2.52 21.20
C LEU A 308 24.69 1.23 21.80
N LYS A 309 25.98 0.93 21.61
CA LYS A 309 26.63 -0.21 22.28
C LYS A 309 26.67 -0.06 23.80
N ALA A 310 26.69 1.17 24.31
CA ALA A 310 26.78 1.46 25.74
C ALA A 310 25.43 1.78 26.40
N ASN A 311 24.35 1.90 25.62
CA ASN A 311 23.05 2.37 26.12
C ASN A 311 21.92 1.47 25.61
N PRO A 312 20.91 1.17 26.44
CA PRO A 312 19.75 0.42 25.98
C PRO A 312 18.98 1.20 24.91
N PHE A 313 18.51 0.50 23.88
CA PHE A 313 17.71 1.06 22.80
C PHE A 313 16.74 0.01 22.23
N SER A 314 15.74 0.49 21.50
CA SER A 314 14.90 -0.31 20.60
C SER A 314 15.01 0.28 19.21
N ALA A 315 15.53 -0.47 18.24
CA ALA A 315 15.52 -0.10 16.84
C ALA A 315 14.37 -0.79 16.10
N TYR A 316 13.76 -0.08 15.16
CA TYR A 316 12.69 -0.57 14.28
C TYR A 316 13.06 -0.24 12.84
N TYR A 317 13.10 -1.24 11.98
CA TYR A 317 13.54 -1.06 10.60
C TYR A 317 12.93 -2.10 9.67
N ASP A 318 12.82 -1.77 8.38
CA ASP A 318 12.50 -2.76 7.36
C ASP A 318 13.78 -3.42 6.81
N ASP A 319 13.65 -4.62 6.23
CA ASP A 319 14.77 -5.40 5.66
C ASP A 319 15.62 -4.59 4.64
N ALA A 320 14.99 -3.67 3.89
CA ALA A 320 15.68 -2.84 2.91
C ALA A 320 16.32 -1.59 3.52
N MET A 321 16.15 -1.33 4.83
CA MET A 321 16.57 -0.11 5.53
C MET A 321 16.05 1.17 4.85
N GLN A 322 14.84 1.10 4.27
CA GLN A 322 14.16 2.27 3.74
C GLN A 322 13.63 3.17 4.85
N CYS A 323 13.29 2.60 6.00
CA CYS A 323 12.94 3.28 7.23
C CYS A 323 13.76 2.69 8.38
N LEU A 324 14.37 3.56 9.18
CA LEU A 324 15.08 3.19 10.41
C LEU A 324 14.70 4.17 11.51
N ALA A 325 14.14 3.63 12.60
CA ALA A 325 13.85 4.37 13.81
C ALA A 325 14.64 3.79 14.98
N VAL A 326 15.17 4.64 15.86
CA VAL A 326 15.80 4.22 17.13
C VAL A 326 15.15 4.96 18.28
N VAL A 327 14.60 4.21 19.22
CA VAL A 327 13.98 4.72 20.44
C VAL A 327 14.88 4.42 21.63
N LEU A 328 15.18 5.45 22.41
CA LEU A 328 15.84 5.31 23.70
C LEU A 328 14.77 5.19 24.79
N PRO A 329 14.81 4.15 25.64
CA PRO A 329 13.82 3.97 26.69
C PRO A 329 13.93 5.06 27.76
N ALA A 330 12.88 5.17 28.57
CA ALA A 330 12.90 6.00 29.75
C ALA A 330 14.00 5.51 30.73
N SER A 331 14.67 6.45 31.38
CA SER A 331 15.74 6.23 32.34
C SER A 331 15.68 7.29 33.44
N GLY A 332 16.52 7.18 34.48
CA GLY A 332 16.57 8.20 35.55
C GLY A 332 16.82 9.63 35.04
N GLU A 333 17.50 9.78 33.90
CA GLU A 333 17.77 11.08 33.25
C GLU A 333 16.75 11.42 32.14
N ARG A 334 16.03 10.42 31.60
CA ARG A 334 15.03 10.58 30.54
C ARG A 334 13.68 10.05 31.01
N PRO A 335 12.77 10.87 31.53
CA PRO A 335 11.52 10.38 32.12
C PRO A 335 10.54 9.79 31.09
N ILE A 336 10.74 10.06 29.79
CA ILE A 336 9.92 9.54 28.69
C ILE A 336 10.84 8.92 27.64
N ALA A 337 10.38 7.84 27.01
CA ALA A 337 11.06 7.26 25.86
C ALA A 337 11.21 8.32 24.75
N THR A 338 12.40 8.38 24.14
CA THR A 338 12.75 9.40 23.16
C THR A 338 13.08 8.74 21.82
N LEU A 339 12.41 9.15 20.74
CA LEU A 339 12.82 8.78 19.38
C LEU A 339 14.08 9.57 19.05
N ALA A 340 15.23 8.89 19.07
CA ALA A 340 16.53 9.50 18.84
C ALA A 340 16.81 9.75 17.37
N THR A 341 16.28 8.89 16.49
CA THR A 341 16.37 9.07 15.04
C THR A 341 15.21 8.39 14.34
N LEU A 342 14.81 8.97 13.20
CA LEU A 342 13.84 8.43 12.26
C LEU A 342 14.33 8.84 10.86
N ASN A 343 14.96 7.91 10.14
CA ASN A 343 15.45 8.13 8.78
C ASN A 343 14.54 7.37 7.82
N ILE A 344 13.97 8.07 6.84
CA ILE A 344 13.02 7.49 5.89
C ILE A 344 13.44 7.92 4.48
N ALA A 345 13.81 6.95 3.65
CA ALA A 345 14.06 7.18 2.22
C ALA A 345 12.77 7.61 1.51
N MET A 346 12.91 8.30 0.38
CA MET A 346 11.78 8.68 -0.49
C MET A 346 10.87 7.48 -0.82
N SER A 347 11.44 6.31 -1.12
CA SER A 347 10.65 5.09 -1.37
C SER A 347 9.89 4.59 -0.13
N GLY A 348 10.41 4.87 1.07
CA GLY A 348 9.75 4.58 2.35
C GLY A 348 8.59 5.52 2.67
N TRP A 349 8.61 6.76 2.16
CA TRP A 349 7.49 7.70 2.21
C TRP A 349 6.41 7.39 1.17
N LEU A 350 6.82 7.01 -0.04
CA LEU A 350 5.92 6.62 -1.13
C LEU A 350 5.27 5.24 -0.91
N SER A 351 5.65 4.56 0.16
CA SER A 351 5.08 3.30 0.59
C SER A 351 4.59 3.42 2.03
N ASN A 352 3.82 2.44 2.52
CA ASN A 352 3.28 2.46 3.88
C ASN A 352 4.33 2.12 4.96
N ILE A 353 5.63 2.23 4.68
CA ILE A 353 6.69 1.78 5.60
C ILE A 353 6.80 2.74 6.79
N ALA A 354 6.73 4.05 6.55
CA ALA A 354 6.76 5.05 7.61
C ALA A 354 5.64 4.83 8.63
N GLU A 355 4.41 4.55 8.16
CA GLU A 355 3.25 4.21 8.97
C GLU A 355 3.50 2.95 9.80
N ASN A 356 3.88 1.84 9.15
CA ASN A 356 4.08 0.56 9.80
C ASN A 356 5.16 0.62 10.90
N VAL A 357 6.28 1.32 10.64
CA VAL A 357 7.34 1.51 11.63
C VAL A 357 6.82 2.34 12.81
N PHE A 358 6.08 3.42 12.55
CA PHE A 358 5.56 4.27 13.62
C PHE A 358 4.49 3.57 14.46
N ASP A 359 3.63 2.76 13.85
CA ASP A 359 2.65 1.93 14.55
C ASP A 359 3.32 0.88 15.44
N ALA A 360 4.41 0.26 14.95
CA ALA A 360 5.21 -0.66 15.76
C ALA A 360 5.86 0.04 16.97
N ILE A 361 6.38 1.27 16.78
CA ILE A 361 6.89 2.09 17.88
C ILE A 361 5.78 2.41 18.89
N LYS A 362 4.60 2.83 18.41
CA LYS A 362 3.48 3.23 19.26
C LYS A 362 2.92 2.07 20.09
N LYS A 363 2.93 0.86 19.53
CA LYS A 363 2.56 -0.38 20.23
C LYS A 363 3.50 -0.68 21.41
N ASP A 364 4.80 -0.49 21.23
CA ASP A 364 5.81 -0.78 22.25
C ASP A 364 6.06 0.37 23.23
N HIS A 365 5.80 1.60 22.79
CA HIS A 365 6.05 2.83 23.53
C HIS A 365 4.77 3.68 23.57
N PRO A 366 3.87 3.45 24.54
CA PRO A 366 2.61 4.20 24.68
C PRO A 366 2.79 5.69 24.95
N SER A 367 3.96 6.11 25.43
CA SER A 367 4.36 7.50 25.61
C SER A 367 5.72 7.73 24.94
N LEU A 368 5.80 8.73 24.06
CA LEU A 368 7.01 9.02 23.28
C LEU A 368 7.17 10.53 23.08
N VAL A 369 8.43 10.98 23.07
CA VAL A 369 8.82 12.35 22.71
C VAL A 369 9.87 12.34 21.61
N TRP A 370 9.80 13.29 20.68
CA TRP A 370 10.77 13.46 19.61
C TRP A 370 10.85 14.89 19.11
N THR A 371 11.90 15.24 18.38
CA THR A 371 12.10 16.59 17.83
C THR A 371 12.40 16.51 16.35
N VAL A 372 11.80 17.39 15.56
CA VAL A 372 11.99 17.52 14.11
C VAL A 372 12.33 18.97 13.77
N SER A 373 13.04 19.20 12.67
CA SER A 373 13.25 20.55 12.14
C SER A 373 11.91 21.21 11.81
N GLY A 374 11.78 22.51 12.06
CA GLY A 374 10.63 23.31 11.63
C GLY A 374 10.57 23.53 10.12
N GLU A 375 11.61 23.12 9.39
CA GLU A 375 11.71 23.20 7.93
C GLU A 375 11.59 21.82 7.26
N ASP A 376 11.23 20.77 8.00
CA ASP A 376 11.09 19.42 7.43
C ASP A 376 9.90 19.35 6.47
N GLU A 377 10.13 18.80 5.27
CA GLU A 377 9.13 18.69 4.21
C GLU A 377 7.95 17.79 4.59
N ASN A 378 8.14 16.87 5.54
CA ASN A 378 7.15 15.89 5.97
C ASN A 378 6.44 16.28 7.28
N LEU A 379 6.54 17.55 7.71
CA LEU A 379 5.95 18.01 8.96
C LEU A 379 4.47 17.65 9.11
N THR A 380 3.68 17.76 8.04
CA THR A 380 2.24 17.42 8.06
C THR A 380 2.00 16.00 8.59
N TRP A 381 2.76 15.02 8.08
CA TRP A 381 2.69 13.64 8.54
C TRP A 381 3.07 13.52 10.03
N VAL A 382 4.13 14.21 10.46
CA VAL A 382 4.58 14.20 11.86
C VAL A 382 3.52 14.78 12.82
N PHE A 383 2.82 15.83 12.40
CA PHE A 383 1.70 16.40 13.16
C PHE A 383 0.57 15.38 13.39
N GLU A 384 0.26 14.55 12.39
CA GLU A 384 -0.79 13.52 12.50
C GLU A 384 -0.42 12.40 13.48
N LYS A 385 0.88 12.19 13.74
CA LYS A 385 1.35 11.15 14.66
C LYS A 385 1.42 11.57 16.13
N ALA A 386 1.34 12.87 16.40
CA ALA A 386 1.47 13.43 17.75
C ALA A 386 0.12 13.84 18.33
N ASP A 387 -0.01 13.76 19.66
CA ASP A 387 -1.16 14.37 20.34
C ASP A 387 -1.00 15.90 20.38
N ARG A 388 0.25 16.37 20.53
CA ARG A 388 0.60 17.78 20.68
C ARG A 388 2.03 18.06 20.20
N SER A 389 2.28 19.34 19.93
CA SER A 389 3.60 19.84 19.56
C SER A 389 3.95 21.17 20.24
N PHE A 390 5.23 21.51 20.26
CA PHE A 390 5.77 22.77 20.78
C PHE A 390 6.93 23.24 19.91
N ASN A 391 6.80 24.41 19.29
CA ASN A 391 7.84 25.01 18.45
C ASN A 391 8.72 25.98 19.25
N LYS A 392 10.05 25.86 19.10
CA LYS A 392 11.01 26.84 19.61
C LYS A 392 12.29 26.84 18.77
N ASN A 393 12.72 28.03 18.35
CA ASN A 393 13.99 28.26 17.65
C ASN A 393 14.18 27.39 16.37
N GLY A 394 13.13 27.23 15.56
CA GLY A 394 13.22 26.47 14.32
C GLY A 394 13.23 24.95 14.51
N SER A 395 12.99 24.44 15.72
CA SER A 395 12.75 23.02 16.00
C SER A 395 11.38 22.83 16.63
N VAL A 396 10.72 21.73 16.28
CA VAL A 396 9.39 21.36 16.77
C VAL A 396 9.50 20.08 17.59
N LEU A 397 9.17 20.18 18.87
CA LEU A 397 9.03 19.05 19.79
C LEU A 397 7.63 18.46 19.61
N PHE A 398 7.56 17.14 19.45
CA PHE A 398 6.31 16.39 19.34
C PHE A 398 6.23 15.33 20.43
N TYR A 399 5.01 15.01 20.86
CA TYR A 399 4.77 13.98 21.87
C TYR A 399 3.36 13.40 21.78
N TYR A 400 3.22 12.17 22.26
CA TYR A 400 1.93 11.52 22.51
C TYR A 400 1.96 10.72 23.80
N GLY A 401 0.78 10.43 24.35
CA GLY A 401 0.60 9.54 25.50
C GLY A 401 1.20 10.05 26.81
N CYS A 402 1.49 11.36 26.90
CA CYS A 402 1.99 12.00 28.12
C CYS A 402 1.51 13.45 28.23
N ASP A 403 1.29 13.94 29.44
CA ASP A 403 1.00 15.35 29.70
C ASP A 403 2.27 16.09 30.16
N LEU A 404 2.96 16.76 29.22
CA LEU A 404 4.17 17.55 29.50
C LEU A 404 3.93 18.79 30.39
N ARG A 405 2.73 18.98 30.94
CA ARG A 405 2.40 20.06 31.90
C ARG A 405 2.84 19.76 33.34
N SER A 406 3.25 18.54 33.67
CA SER A 406 3.71 18.20 35.02
C SER A 406 5.15 18.67 35.29
N ASP A 407 5.47 19.03 36.54
CA ASP A 407 6.80 19.55 36.93
C ASP A 407 7.96 18.60 36.60
N ALA A 408 7.70 17.29 36.52
CA ALA A 408 8.67 16.28 36.10
C ALA A 408 9.10 16.43 34.63
N LEU A 409 8.27 17.06 33.79
CA LEU A 409 8.43 17.15 32.34
C LEU A 409 8.87 18.55 31.87
N THR A 410 8.84 19.55 32.76
CA THR A 410 9.50 20.85 32.57
C THR A 410 11.00 20.71 32.31
N ARG A 411 11.64 19.68 32.89
CA ARG A 411 13.05 19.36 32.64
C ARG A 411 13.30 18.83 31.23
N LEU A 412 12.36 18.07 30.63
CA LEU A 412 12.46 17.66 29.22
C LEU A 412 12.26 18.85 28.28
N ARG A 413 11.37 19.78 28.63
CA ARG A 413 11.25 21.05 27.89
C ARG A 413 12.57 21.81 27.87
N SER A 414 13.41 21.74 28.92
CA SER A 414 14.77 22.29 28.94
C SER A 414 15.87 21.36 28.40
N ALA A 415 15.74 20.04 28.53
CA ALA A 415 16.74 19.07 28.11
C ALA A 415 16.66 18.78 26.61
N ALA A 416 15.46 18.71 26.01
CA ALA A 416 15.31 18.73 24.55
C ALA A 416 15.98 19.98 23.94
N GLN A 417 16.11 21.08 24.69
CA GLN A 417 16.87 22.27 24.28
C GLN A 417 18.39 22.08 24.35
N SER A 418 18.91 21.20 25.23
CA SER A 418 20.34 20.88 25.32
C SER A 418 20.74 19.72 24.42
N THR A 419 19.88 18.72 24.24
CA THR A 419 20.10 17.61 23.29
C THR A 419 19.99 18.11 21.86
N SER A 420 19.13 19.11 21.56
CA SER A 420 19.20 19.87 20.31
C SER A 420 20.56 20.54 20.14
N LYS A 421 21.19 21.08 21.18
CA LYS A 421 22.56 21.63 21.06
C LYS A 421 23.65 20.55 20.97
N SER A 422 23.54 19.39 21.63
CA SER A 422 24.55 18.34 21.53
C SER A 422 24.42 17.52 20.24
N LEU A 423 23.20 17.31 19.75
CA LEU A 423 22.93 16.78 18.41
C LEU A 423 23.29 17.82 17.35
N ASN A 424 22.90 19.11 17.48
CA ASN A 424 23.24 20.13 16.48
C ASN A 424 24.74 20.50 16.48
N ALA A 425 25.43 20.49 17.63
CA ALA A 425 26.89 20.63 17.70
C ALA A 425 27.62 19.39 17.14
N SER A 426 26.95 18.24 17.09
CA SER A 426 27.41 17.04 16.35
C SER A 426 26.88 16.96 14.91
N GLN A 427 26.04 17.92 14.47
CA GLN A 427 25.50 18.04 13.10
C GLN A 427 26.19 19.13 12.28
N GLY A 428 27.27 19.75 12.77
CA GLY A 428 28.13 20.61 11.95
C GLY A 428 27.44 21.77 11.23
N ARG A 429 26.30 22.27 11.71
CA ARG A 429 25.63 23.47 11.17
C ARG A 429 25.90 24.65 12.11
N THR A 430 26.91 25.45 11.76
CA THR A 430 26.99 26.87 12.14
C THR A 430 26.05 27.69 11.30
#